data_AF-A0AAW9BXW5-F1
#
_entry.id   AF-A0AAW9BXW5-F1
#
_cell.length_a   1.000
_cell.length_b   1.000
_cell.length_c   1.000
_cell.angle_alpha   90.00
_cell.angle_beta   90.00
_cell.angle_gamma   90.00
#
_symmetry.space_group_name_H-M   'P 1'
#
loop_
_entity.id
_entity.type
_entity.pdbx_description
1 polymer ?
#
loop_
_entity_poly.entity_id
_entity_poly.type
_entity_poly.pdbx_seq_one_letter_code
_entity_poly.pdbx_strand_id
1 'polypeptide(L)'
;GDVWKRLKEEASSSLEQWRKENGKSGQPFWMMGEVWGHTAYRSPYFDDGFDALINFDMQKKLDKGAACFSQMADTYQSYADTIANEKDFNPVSYMSSHDTELFFSRFKDYGMQRNAANALLLSPGAVQVYYGDEVGRNIGPYADDFHQGTRSDMVWKLSDDKQALLKHWQTLGQFRQAHP
;
A
#
# COMPACT_ATOMS: atom_id res chain seq x y z
N GLY A 1 5.12 12.34 19.62
CA GLY A 1 4.03 11.55 20.18
C GLY A 1 2.77 12.29 20.51
N ASP A 2 2.78 13.16 21.51
CA ASP A 2 1.54 13.56 22.19
C ASP A 2 0.45 14.15 21.29
N VAL A 3 0.84 14.89 20.24
CA VAL A 3 -0.11 15.43 19.25
C VAL A 3 -0.83 14.33 18.47
N TRP A 4 -0.11 13.28 18.05
CA TRP A 4 -0.68 12.15 17.29
C TRP A 4 -1.57 11.27 18.16
N LYS A 5 -1.17 11.02 19.41
CA LYS A 5 -2.00 10.32 20.39
C LYS A 5 -3.31 11.05 20.63
N ARG A 6 -3.24 12.36 20.85
CA ARG A 6 -4.43 13.18 21.01
C ARG A 6 -5.30 13.18 19.76
N LEU A 7 -4.72 13.25 18.55
CA LEU A 7 -5.48 13.14 17.31
C LEU A 7 -6.24 11.80 17.24
N LYS A 8 -5.57 10.69 17.55
CA LYS A 8 -6.17 9.35 17.57
C LYS A 8 -7.33 9.27 18.57
N GLU A 9 -7.15 9.79 19.77
CA GLU A 9 -8.17 9.81 20.83
C GLU A 9 -9.40 10.63 20.40
N GLU A 10 -9.20 11.86 19.94
CA GLU A 10 -10.29 12.77 19.53
C GLU A 10 -11.04 12.24 18.30
N ALA A 11 -10.32 11.69 17.31
CA ALA A 11 -10.92 11.09 16.12
C ALA A 11 -11.73 9.83 16.45
N SER A 12 -11.21 8.98 17.35
CA SER A 12 -11.92 7.78 17.80
C SER A 12 -13.19 8.14 18.58
N SER A 13 -13.10 9.11 19.49
CA SER A 13 -14.24 9.61 20.26
C SER A 13 -15.32 10.22 19.33
N SER A 14 -14.90 11.06 18.38
CA SER A 14 -15.81 11.70 17.43
C SER A 14 -16.50 10.68 16.52
N LEU A 15 -15.80 9.63 16.07
CA LEU A 15 -16.39 8.57 15.25
C LEU A 15 -17.46 7.79 16.02
N GLU A 16 -17.19 7.42 17.27
CA GLU A 16 -18.15 6.70 18.11
C GLU A 16 -19.37 7.55 18.50
N GLN A 17 -19.16 8.84 18.75
CA GLN A 17 -20.26 9.77 18.97
C GLN A 17 -21.17 9.85 17.72
N TRP A 18 -20.58 10.08 16.54
CA TRP A 18 -21.35 10.14 15.30
C TRP A 18 -22.09 8.83 15.03
N ARG A 19 -21.47 7.67 15.30
CA ARG A 19 -22.09 6.35 15.17
C ARG A 19 -23.32 6.20 16.07
N LYS A 20 -23.19 6.59 17.33
CA LYS A 20 -24.30 6.56 18.29
C LYS A 20 -25.47 7.44 17.85
N GLU A 21 -25.18 8.65 17.38
CA GLU A 21 -26.20 9.61 16.91
C GLU A 21 -26.90 9.16 15.62
N ASN A 22 -26.22 8.37 14.79
CA ASN A 22 -26.73 7.92 13.48
C ASN A 22 -27.14 6.44 13.43
N GLY A 23 -27.15 5.74 14.58
CA GLY A 23 -27.48 4.32 14.66
C GLY A 23 -26.58 3.44 13.79
N LYS A 24 -25.28 3.78 13.71
CA LYS A 24 -24.27 3.05 12.92
C LYS A 24 -23.33 2.27 13.83
N SER A 25 -22.73 1.23 13.28
CA SER A 25 -21.63 0.46 13.88
C SER A 25 -20.53 0.25 12.83
N GLY A 26 -19.31 -0.06 13.25
CA GLY A 26 -18.23 -0.36 12.32
C GLY A 26 -16.91 -0.64 13.03
N GLN A 27 -15.83 -0.70 12.24
CA GLN A 27 -14.48 -0.92 12.75
C GLN A 27 -13.95 0.33 13.50
N PRO A 28 -13.02 0.17 14.46
CA PRO A 28 -12.38 1.31 15.13
C PRO A 28 -11.78 2.30 14.13
N PHE A 29 -11.63 3.56 14.55
CA PHE A 29 -10.86 4.54 13.76
C PHE A 29 -9.45 3.98 13.55
N TRP A 30 -9.01 3.88 12.30
CA TRP A 30 -7.71 3.31 11.93
C TRP A 30 -6.81 4.42 11.39
N MET A 31 -5.64 4.59 12.00
CA MET A 31 -4.70 5.68 11.76
C MET A 31 -3.37 5.12 11.26
N MET A 32 -3.02 5.48 10.04
CA MET A 32 -1.74 5.12 9.42
C MET A 32 -0.76 6.27 9.51
N GLY A 33 0.47 5.98 9.91
CA GLY A 33 1.56 6.94 9.94
C GLY A 33 2.45 6.85 8.70
N GLU A 34 2.79 7.99 8.14
CA GLU A 34 3.82 8.13 7.11
C GLU A 34 5.11 8.67 7.74
N VAL A 35 6.07 7.77 7.94
CA VAL A 35 7.41 8.13 8.40
C VAL A 35 8.38 7.84 7.27
N TRP A 36 8.94 8.88 6.67
CA TRP A 36 9.81 8.76 5.51
C TRP A 36 10.99 7.82 5.76
N GLY A 37 11.15 6.81 4.89
CA GLY A 37 12.21 5.82 4.99
C GLY A 37 11.95 4.70 6.00
N HIS A 38 10.78 4.67 6.64
CA HIS A 38 10.40 3.59 7.54
C HIS A 38 10.20 2.27 6.78
N THR A 39 10.50 1.16 7.44
CA THR A 39 10.42 -0.18 6.85
C THR A 39 9.51 -1.08 7.71
N ALA A 40 9.39 -2.37 7.38
CA ALA A 40 8.50 -3.28 8.10
C ALA A 40 9.04 -3.74 9.47
N TYR A 41 9.27 -2.79 10.39
CA TYR A 41 9.59 -3.05 11.80
C TYR A 41 8.81 -2.09 12.71
N ARG A 42 8.57 -2.48 13.96
CA ARG A 42 7.96 -1.59 14.95
C ARG A 42 8.99 -0.56 15.43
N SER A 43 8.70 0.71 15.21
CA SER A 43 9.48 1.84 15.77
C SER A 43 8.69 2.58 16.85
N PRO A 44 9.33 3.42 17.68
CA PRO A 44 8.61 4.24 18.67
C PRO A 44 7.53 5.15 18.06
N TYR A 45 7.61 5.44 16.75
CA TYR A 45 6.55 6.16 16.05
C TYR A 45 5.23 5.41 16.09
N PHE A 46 5.23 4.07 16.05
CA PHE A 46 3.99 3.29 16.11
C PHE A 46 3.24 3.56 17.42
N ASP A 47 3.99 3.64 18.53
CA ASP A 47 3.44 3.88 19.87
C ASP A 47 2.89 5.31 20.06
N ASP A 48 3.01 6.18 19.04
CA ASP A 48 2.42 7.52 19.02
C ASP A 48 0.93 7.53 18.59
N GLY A 49 0.27 6.38 18.63
CA GLY A 49 -1.18 6.23 18.42
C GLY A 49 -1.57 5.69 17.05
N PHE A 50 -0.62 5.24 16.25
CA PHE A 50 -0.88 4.66 14.94
C PHE A 50 -1.22 3.17 15.06
N ASP A 51 -2.06 2.69 14.15
CA ASP A 51 -2.39 1.27 14.00
C ASP A 51 -1.58 0.62 12.88
N ALA A 52 -0.87 1.42 12.08
CA ALA A 52 -0.01 0.96 11.01
C ALA A 52 0.99 2.04 10.59
N LEU A 53 2.12 1.61 10.00
CA LEU A 53 3.12 2.50 9.41
C LEU A 53 3.40 2.11 7.96
N ILE A 54 3.57 3.12 7.10
CA ILE A 54 3.95 2.91 5.70
C ILE A 54 5.33 2.24 5.64
N ASN A 55 5.44 1.20 4.81
CA ASN A 55 6.66 0.46 4.53
C ASN A 55 7.24 0.87 3.18
N PHE A 56 8.26 1.73 3.21
CA PHE A 56 8.99 2.23 2.03
C PHE A 56 9.98 1.21 1.46
N ASP A 57 10.29 0.13 2.18
CA ASP A 57 11.23 -0.88 1.70
C ASP A 57 10.63 -1.68 0.53
N MET A 58 9.33 -1.98 0.56
CA MET A 58 8.68 -2.76 -0.49
C MET A 58 8.90 -2.14 -1.88
N GLN A 59 8.66 -0.83 -2.03
CA GLN A 59 8.86 -0.13 -3.32
C GLN A 59 10.27 -0.35 -3.89
N LYS A 60 11.30 -0.40 -3.05
CA LYS A 60 12.70 -0.64 -3.45
C LYS A 60 12.99 -2.11 -3.81
N LYS A 61 12.20 -3.05 -3.31
CA LYS A 61 12.36 -4.49 -3.56
C LYS A 61 11.58 -4.96 -4.78
N LEU A 62 10.53 -4.23 -5.18
CA LEU A 62 9.61 -4.65 -6.24
C LEU A 62 10.29 -4.84 -7.60
N ASP A 63 11.33 -4.08 -7.95
CA ASP A 63 12.05 -4.30 -9.21
C ASP A 63 12.62 -5.72 -9.30
N LYS A 64 13.26 -6.16 -8.20
CA LYS A 64 13.86 -7.49 -8.09
C LYS A 64 12.77 -8.56 -8.04
N GLY A 65 11.71 -8.33 -7.28
CA GLY A 65 10.57 -9.24 -7.19
C GLY A 65 9.81 -9.40 -8.50
N ALA A 66 9.66 -8.32 -9.27
CA ALA A 66 9.02 -8.33 -10.58
C ALA A 66 9.87 -9.06 -11.63
N ALA A 67 11.20 -8.87 -11.59
CA ALA A 67 12.12 -9.57 -12.46
C ALA A 67 12.25 -11.06 -12.09
N CYS A 68 12.31 -11.38 -10.80
CA CYS A 68 12.46 -12.74 -10.29
C CYS A 68 11.78 -12.87 -8.92
N PHE A 69 10.60 -13.49 -8.92
CA PHE A 69 9.76 -13.57 -7.72
C PHE A 69 10.43 -14.25 -6.52
N SER A 70 11.34 -15.22 -6.75
CA SER A 70 12.07 -15.89 -5.66
C SER A 70 12.98 -14.94 -4.87
N GLN A 71 13.34 -13.78 -5.42
CA GLN A 71 14.09 -12.74 -4.71
C GLN A 71 13.28 -12.09 -3.57
N MET A 72 11.96 -12.32 -3.51
CA MET A 72 11.10 -11.83 -2.43
C MET A 72 11.16 -12.69 -1.18
N ALA A 73 11.75 -13.89 -1.22
CA ALA A 73 11.73 -14.86 -0.12
C ALA A 73 12.23 -14.26 1.21
N ASP A 74 13.41 -13.64 1.20
CA ASP A 74 14.00 -13.02 2.40
C ASP A 74 13.17 -11.83 2.91
N THR A 75 12.64 -11.02 1.99
CA THR A 75 11.77 -9.89 2.34
C THR A 75 10.48 -10.39 3.01
N TYR A 76 9.85 -11.43 2.46
CA TYR A 76 8.64 -12.00 3.03
C TYR A 76 8.89 -12.65 4.38
N GLN A 77 9.99 -13.39 4.53
CA GLN A 77 10.37 -13.98 5.80
C GLN A 77 10.57 -12.88 6.86
N SER A 78 11.33 -11.83 6.52
CA SER A 78 11.55 -10.70 7.43
C SER A 78 10.24 -10.03 7.85
N TYR A 79 9.29 -9.83 6.94
CA TYR A 79 8.02 -9.16 7.27
C TYR A 79 7.13 -10.08 8.10
N ALA A 80 7.09 -11.38 7.79
CA ALA A 80 6.37 -12.38 8.55
C ALA A 80 6.92 -12.50 9.98
N ASP A 81 8.25 -12.51 10.15
CA ASP A 81 8.91 -12.54 11.45
C ASP A 81 8.57 -11.30 12.27
N THR A 82 8.59 -10.11 11.67
CA THR A 82 8.16 -8.88 12.37
C THR A 82 6.72 -9.03 12.87
N ILE A 83 5.77 -9.41 12.02
CA ILE A 83 4.35 -9.51 12.40
C ILE A 83 4.12 -10.61 13.44
N ALA A 84 4.88 -11.71 13.37
CA ALA A 84 4.80 -12.78 14.35
C ALA A 84 5.30 -12.35 15.74
N ASN A 85 6.35 -11.53 15.79
CA ASN A 85 6.96 -11.04 17.02
C ASN A 85 6.22 -9.81 17.60
N GLU A 86 5.70 -8.93 16.74
CA GLU A 86 5.04 -7.67 17.09
C GLU A 86 3.56 -7.71 16.66
N LYS A 87 2.74 -8.45 17.42
CA LYS A 87 1.38 -8.85 17.00
C LYS A 87 0.40 -7.71 16.74
N ASP A 88 0.61 -6.54 17.34
CA ASP A 88 -0.18 -5.33 17.15
C ASP A 88 0.38 -4.43 16.05
N PHE A 89 1.60 -4.68 15.56
CA PHE A 89 2.21 -3.89 14.50
C PHE A 89 1.77 -4.35 13.10
N ASN A 90 1.40 -3.39 12.25
CA ASN A 90 1.01 -3.65 10.88
C ASN A 90 1.80 -2.78 9.88
N PRO A 91 2.74 -3.35 9.10
CA PRO A 91 3.40 -2.62 8.04
C PRO A 91 2.49 -2.51 6.80
N VAL A 92 2.41 -1.32 6.20
CA VAL A 92 1.64 -1.08 4.98
C VAL A 92 2.57 -0.99 3.78
N SER A 93 2.66 -2.07 3.01
CA SER A 93 3.49 -2.14 1.82
C SER A 93 2.79 -1.50 0.62
N TYR A 94 3.53 -0.74 -0.18
CA TYR A 94 3.01 -0.08 -1.38
C TYR A 94 4.02 -0.19 -2.54
N MET A 95 3.54 0.06 -3.77
CA MET A 95 4.36 0.02 -4.99
C MET A 95 4.59 1.40 -5.60
N SER A 96 3.52 2.17 -5.77
CA SER A 96 3.55 3.51 -6.33
C SER A 96 2.93 4.49 -5.34
N SER A 97 3.31 5.76 -5.40
CA SER A 97 2.63 6.81 -4.64
C SER A 97 2.62 8.13 -5.39
N HIS A 98 1.84 9.07 -4.85
CA HIS A 98 1.72 10.43 -5.37
C HIS A 98 2.96 11.30 -5.15
N ASP A 99 3.91 10.84 -4.32
CA ASP A 99 5.10 11.57 -3.89
C ASP A 99 6.42 10.82 -4.20
N THR A 100 6.34 9.69 -4.89
CA THR A 100 7.52 8.90 -5.26
C THR A 100 7.56 8.70 -6.77
N GLU A 101 6.97 7.62 -7.25
CA GLU A 101 6.99 7.21 -8.65
C GLU A 101 5.81 6.28 -8.96
N LEU A 102 5.62 6.00 -10.26
CA LEU A 102 4.75 4.95 -10.75
C LEU A 102 5.61 3.78 -11.22
N PHE A 103 5.40 2.58 -10.70
CA PHE A 103 6.19 1.41 -11.14
C PHE A 103 6.07 1.17 -12.65
N PHE A 104 4.86 1.29 -13.20
CA PHE A 104 4.61 1.07 -14.62
C PHE A 104 5.37 2.06 -15.51
N SER A 105 5.59 3.31 -15.09
CA SER A 105 6.25 4.31 -15.93
C SER A 105 7.73 4.01 -16.18
N ARG A 106 8.35 3.25 -15.27
CA ARG A 106 9.76 2.87 -15.33
C ARG A 106 10.04 1.79 -16.36
N PHE A 107 9.14 0.80 -16.46
CA PHE A 107 9.33 -0.36 -17.33
C PHE A 107 8.44 -0.34 -18.57
N LYS A 108 7.26 0.28 -18.48
CA LYS A 108 6.20 0.30 -19.51
C LYS A 108 5.90 -1.09 -20.09
N ASP A 109 6.00 -2.10 -19.23
CA ASP A 109 5.84 -3.51 -19.57
C ASP A 109 4.78 -4.15 -18.67
N TYR A 110 3.75 -4.73 -19.29
CA TYR A 110 2.64 -5.34 -18.57
C TYR A 110 3.06 -6.62 -17.84
N GLY A 111 4.08 -7.33 -18.33
CA GLY A 111 4.64 -8.51 -17.65
C GLY A 111 5.30 -8.15 -16.32
N MET A 112 6.14 -7.11 -16.32
CA MET A 112 6.76 -6.54 -15.13
C MET A 112 5.71 -6.02 -14.14
N GLN A 113 4.70 -5.27 -14.61
CA GLN A 113 3.61 -4.78 -13.75
C GLN A 113 2.84 -5.93 -13.10
N ARG A 114 2.56 -7.00 -13.87
CA ARG A 114 1.89 -8.20 -13.38
C ARG A 114 2.72 -8.92 -12.32
N ASN A 115 4.02 -9.05 -12.53
CA ASN A 115 4.91 -9.69 -11.58
C ASN A 115 5.10 -8.84 -10.32
N ALA A 116 5.16 -7.51 -10.45
CA ALA A 116 5.16 -6.59 -9.31
C ALA A 116 3.87 -6.70 -8.50
N ALA A 117 2.72 -6.88 -9.15
CA ALA A 117 1.45 -7.15 -8.47
C ALA A 117 1.50 -8.42 -7.63
N ASN A 118 2.11 -9.50 -8.14
CA ASN A 118 2.35 -10.72 -7.35
C ASN A 118 3.21 -10.41 -6.12
N ALA A 119 4.33 -9.70 -6.33
CA ALA A 119 5.28 -9.35 -5.27
C ALA A 119 4.67 -8.47 -4.17
N LEU A 120 3.75 -7.57 -4.54
CA LEU A 120 3.04 -6.72 -3.58
C LEU A 120 1.88 -7.45 -2.90
N LEU A 121 0.94 -8.02 -3.66
CA LEU A 121 -0.30 -8.56 -3.09
C LEU A 121 -0.10 -9.86 -2.30
N LEU A 122 1.06 -10.52 -2.42
CA LEU A 122 1.41 -11.68 -1.61
C LEU A 122 2.32 -11.32 -0.42
N SER A 123 2.66 -10.05 -0.21
CA SER A 123 3.50 -9.66 0.94
C SER A 123 2.74 -9.81 2.27
N PRO A 124 3.40 -10.24 3.36
CA PRO A 124 2.83 -10.16 4.70
C PRO A 124 2.52 -8.70 5.11
N GLY A 125 1.47 -8.50 5.91
CA GLY A 125 1.04 -7.18 6.40
C GLY A 125 -0.08 -6.55 5.56
N ALA A 126 -0.33 -5.26 5.75
CA ALA A 126 -1.26 -4.51 4.93
C ALA A 126 -0.64 -4.13 3.58
N VAL A 127 -1.50 -3.96 2.57
CA VAL A 127 -1.09 -3.53 1.24
C VAL A 127 -1.90 -2.31 0.83
N GLN A 128 -1.23 -1.30 0.30
CA GLN A 128 -1.84 -0.13 -0.33
C GLN A 128 -1.62 -0.20 -1.84
N VAL A 129 -2.72 -0.12 -2.59
CA VAL A 129 -2.71 -0.01 -4.05
C VAL A 129 -2.95 1.44 -4.43
N TYR A 130 -2.06 2.02 -5.23
CA TYR A 130 -2.25 3.38 -5.74
C TYR A 130 -3.05 3.35 -7.04
N TYR A 131 -4.00 4.26 -7.17
CA TYR A 131 -4.98 4.21 -8.25
C TYR A 131 -4.30 4.15 -9.63
N GLY A 132 -4.73 3.22 -10.47
CA GLY A 132 -4.19 3.01 -11.80
C GLY A 132 -3.01 2.05 -11.88
N ASP A 133 -2.40 1.62 -10.77
CA ASP A 133 -1.41 0.53 -10.80
C ASP A 133 -2.03 -0.76 -11.36
N GLU A 134 -3.29 -1.02 -11.04
CA GLU A 134 -4.05 -2.18 -11.48
C GLU A 134 -4.33 -2.20 -12.99
N VAL A 135 -4.12 -1.07 -13.68
CA VAL A 135 -4.26 -0.95 -15.14
C VAL A 135 -3.00 -0.42 -15.82
N GLY A 136 -1.87 -0.32 -15.11
CA GLY A 136 -0.62 0.23 -15.65
C GLY A 136 -0.82 1.67 -16.16
N ARG A 137 -1.29 2.56 -15.29
CA ARG A 137 -1.51 3.98 -15.60
C ARG A 137 -0.16 4.65 -15.91
N ASN A 138 -0.15 5.41 -17.00
CA ASN A 138 1.02 6.20 -17.38
C ASN A 138 1.10 7.48 -16.56
N ILE A 139 2.31 7.96 -16.40
CA ILE A 139 2.60 9.31 -15.97
C ILE A 139 1.87 10.33 -16.88
N GLY A 140 1.35 11.38 -16.26
CA GLY A 140 0.76 12.54 -16.92
C GLY A 140 1.79 13.62 -17.26
N PRO A 141 1.34 14.78 -17.74
CA PRO A 141 2.23 15.91 -17.97
C PRO A 141 2.89 16.39 -16.67
N TYR A 142 4.16 16.73 -16.75
CA TYR A 142 4.84 17.47 -15.69
C TYR A 142 4.50 18.96 -15.80
N ALA A 143 4.29 19.63 -14.68
CA ALA A 143 4.40 21.09 -14.60
C ALA A 143 5.47 21.45 -13.53
N ASP A 144 5.20 22.44 -12.67
CA ASP A 144 6.19 22.96 -11.72
C ASP A 144 6.48 22.03 -10.53
N ASP A 145 5.66 20.97 -10.32
CA ASP A 145 5.87 19.92 -9.32
C ASP A 145 6.40 18.65 -9.99
N PHE A 146 7.58 18.20 -9.57
CA PHE A 146 8.26 17.00 -10.08
C PHE A 146 7.40 15.73 -9.95
N HIS A 147 6.57 15.63 -8.90
CA HIS A 147 5.72 14.47 -8.66
C HIS A 147 4.32 14.60 -9.28
N GLN A 148 3.97 15.75 -9.87
CA GLN A 148 2.66 15.96 -10.50
C GLN A 148 2.34 14.89 -11.56
N GLY A 149 3.36 14.43 -12.30
CA GLY A 149 3.21 13.38 -13.29
C GLY A 149 2.64 12.07 -12.72
N THR A 150 2.84 11.77 -11.45
CA THR A 150 2.30 10.57 -10.78
C THR A 150 0.80 10.67 -10.49
N ARG A 151 0.21 11.87 -10.62
CA ARG A 151 -1.18 12.21 -10.29
C ARG A 151 -2.06 12.38 -11.54
N SER A 152 -1.70 11.70 -12.63
CA SER A 152 -2.47 11.72 -13.88
C SER A 152 -3.87 11.13 -13.77
N ASP A 153 -4.73 11.48 -14.71
CA ASP A 153 -6.11 10.99 -14.76
C ASP A 153 -6.20 9.46 -14.81
N MET A 154 -7.25 8.93 -14.17
CA MET A 154 -7.54 7.50 -14.22
C MET A 154 -7.94 7.07 -15.63
N VAL A 155 -7.49 5.88 -16.03
CA VAL A 155 -7.81 5.30 -17.34
C VAL A 155 -9.14 4.55 -17.24
N TRP A 156 -10.23 5.17 -17.70
CA TRP A 156 -11.57 4.56 -17.67
C TRP A 156 -11.89 3.70 -18.90
N LYS A 157 -11.26 4.01 -20.04
CA LYS A 157 -11.38 3.23 -21.28
C LYS A 157 -10.17 2.31 -21.41
N LEU A 158 -10.36 1.03 -21.06
CA LEU A 158 -9.28 0.05 -20.99
C LEU A 158 -9.11 -0.66 -22.33
N SER A 159 -7.86 -0.71 -22.82
CA SER A 159 -7.46 -1.65 -23.88
C SER A 159 -7.47 -3.09 -23.35
N ASP A 160 -7.41 -4.06 -24.26
CA ASP A 160 -7.40 -5.49 -23.89
C ASP A 160 -6.28 -5.83 -22.90
N ASP A 161 -5.06 -5.28 -23.09
CA ASP A 161 -3.94 -5.47 -22.16
C ASP A 161 -4.24 -4.93 -20.75
N LYS A 162 -4.88 -3.76 -20.66
CA LYS A 162 -5.24 -3.16 -19.37
C LYS A 162 -6.36 -3.91 -18.68
N GLN A 163 -7.32 -4.43 -19.44
CA GLN A 163 -8.37 -5.30 -18.92
C GLN A 163 -7.78 -6.62 -18.40
N ALA A 164 -6.84 -7.21 -19.13
CA ALA A 164 -6.14 -8.43 -18.71
C ALA A 164 -5.32 -8.20 -17.43
N LEU A 165 -4.61 -7.06 -17.34
CA LEU A 165 -3.90 -6.68 -16.12
C LEU A 165 -4.87 -6.50 -14.94
N LEU A 166 -5.94 -5.74 -15.11
CA LEU A 166 -6.94 -5.54 -14.04
C LEU A 166 -7.50 -6.87 -13.53
N LYS A 167 -7.84 -7.79 -14.45
CA LYS A 167 -8.30 -9.13 -14.10
C LYS A 167 -7.27 -9.90 -13.27
N HIS A 168 -5.98 -9.77 -13.58
CA HIS A 168 -4.90 -10.37 -12.79
C HIS A 168 -4.85 -9.80 -11.37
N TRP A 169 -4.89 -8.48 -11.21
CA TRP A 169 -4.93 -7.82 -9.90
C TRP A 169 -6.14 -8.25 -9.06
N GLN A 170 -7.32 -8.35 -9.69
CA GLN A 170 -8.53 -8.86 -9.04
C GLN A 170 -8.37 -10.32 -8.58
N THR A 171 -7.76 -11.16 -9.42
CA THR A 171 -7.51 -12.57 -9.10
C THR A 171 -6.58 -12.71 -7.90
N LEU A 172 -5.49 -11.94 -7.86
CA LEU A 172 -4.58 -11.91 -6.71
C LEU A 172 -5.26 -11.40 -5.44
N GLY A 173 -6.07 -10.35 -5.55
CA GLY A 173 -6.83 -9.81 -4.41
C GLY A 173 -7.80 -10.84 -3.82
N GLN A 174 -8.53 -11.56 -4.68
CA GLN A 174 -9.40 -12.67 -4.28
C GLN A 174 -8.61 -13.82 -3.66
N PHE A 175 -7.47 -14.18 -4.25
CA PHE A 175 -6.58 -15.18 -3.69
C PHE A 175 -6.12 -14.80 -2.29
N ARG A 176 -5.61 -13.58 -2.09
CA ARG A 176 -5.19 -13.08 -0.77
C ARG A 176 -6.33 -13.14 0.25
N GLN A 177 -7.53 -12.69 -0.14
CA GLN A 177 -8.70 -12.72 0.74
C GLN A 177 -9.08 -14.14 1.18
N ALA A 178 -8.91 -15.13 0.30
CA ALA A 178 -9.21 -16.52 0.59
C ALA A 178 -8.12 -17.24 1.42
N HIS A 179 -6.96 -16.62 1.64
CA HIS A 179 -5.81 -17.20 2.36
C HIS A 179 -5.28 -16.21 3.42
N PRO A 180 -6.01 -16.04 4.54
CA PRO A 180 -5.64 -15.14 5.63
C PRO A 180 -4.43 -15.63 6.45
#